data_AF-A0A7Y1ZT03-F1
#
_entry.id   AF-A0A7Y1ZT03-F1
#
_cell.length_a   1.000
_cell.length_b   1.000
_cell.length_c   1.000
_cell.angle_alpha   90.00
_cell.angle_beta   90.00
_cell.angle_gamma   90.00
#
_symmetry.space_group_name_H-M   'P 1'
#
loop_
_entity.id
_entity.type
_entity.pdbx_description
1 polymer ?
#
loop_
_entity_poly.entity_id
_entity_poly.type
_entity_poly.pdbx_seq_one_letter_code
_entity_poly.pdbx_strand_id
1 'polypeptide(L)'
;MKKLTLAACAAVLIFTACGGGGSDQDEVALRLIAEARRDGLNADEDCVKDVAGKLSDDDAEKVLALGDDDDIDDAGLSEEGFSTALGVLNCVDTSGFVDQAIEELRNTGVAFDEQCVRDAFDGVDFSQFTADGQLPDGMEDSLFECVDLTAELGS
;
A
#
# COMPACT_ATOMS: atom_id res chain seq x y z
N MET A 1 4.23 31.31 -58.42
CA MET A 1 2.79 31.02 -58.66
C MET A 1 2.49 29.61 -58.14
N LYS A 2 1.43 29.46 -57.32
CA LYS A 2 0.81 28.21 -56.76
C LYS A 2 1.67 27.48 -55.70
N LYS A 3 1.47 27.60 -54.37
CA LYS A 3 0.35 27.17 -53.48
C LYS A 3 -0.15 25.74 -53.76
N LEU A 4 -0.02 24.84 -52.76
CA LEU A 4 -1.03 23.94 -52.14
C LEU A 4 -0.28 22.80 -51.39
N THR A 5 -0.25 22.73 -50.05
CA THR A 5 -1.30 22.26 -49.10
C THR A 5 -1.10 20.79 -48.68
N LEU A 6 -0.55 20.61 -47.47
CA LEU A 6 -1.11 19.86 -46.34
C LEU A 6 -1.45 18.36 -46.50
N ALA A 7 -0.75 17.52 -45.72
CA ALA A 7 -1.29 16.29 -45.14
C ALA A 7 -0.52 15.99 -43.83
N ALA A 8 -0.81 16.77 -42.79
CA ALA A 8 -0.49 16.39 -41.43
C ALA A 8 -1.53 15.35 -41.01
N CYS A 9 -1.16 14.07 -41.06
CA CYS A 9 -1.92 13.01 -40.40
C CYS A 9 -1.71 13.15 -38.89
N ALA A 10 -2.48 14.04 -38.26
CA ALA A 10 -2.71 13.99 -36.83
C ALA A 10 -3.52 12.72 -36.56
N ALA A 11 -2.82 11.62 -36.26
CA ALA A 11 -3.42 10.47 -35.62
C ALA A 11 -3.80 10.89 -34.20
N VAL A 12 -5.00 11.43 -34.06
CA VAL A 12 -5.65 11.58 -32.77
C VAL A 12 -5.96 10.15 -32.30
N LEU A 13 -5.04 9.57 -31.53
CA LEU A 13 -5.34 8.42 -30.70
C LEU A 13 -6.22 8.93 -29.56
N ILE A 14 -7.52 9.02 -29.82
CA ILE A 14 -8.53 9.05 -28.78
C ILE A 14 -8.48 7.66 -28.16
N PHE A 15 -7.61 7.47 -27.16
CA PHE A 15 -7.87 6.44 -26.16
C PHE A 15 -9.19 6.85 -25.53
N THR A 16 -10.22 6.07 -25.83
CA THR A 16 -11.47 6.03 -25.10
C THR A 16 -11.13 5.76 -23.65
N ALA A 17 -10.92 6.85 -22.89
CA ALA A 17 -11.15 6.87 -21.46
C ALA A 17 -12.53 6.24 -21.27
N CYS A 18 -12.53 5.08 -20.64
CA CYS A 18 -13.74 4.42 -20.23
C CYS A 18 -14.39 5.34 -19.18
N GLY A 19 -15.21 6.28 -19.65
CA GLY A 19 -16.05 7.12 -18.82
C GLY A 19 -17.08 6.26 -18.10
N GLY A 20 -16.67 5.68 -16.98
CA GLY A 20 -17.55 5.48 -15.84
C GLY A 20 -17.35 6.69 -14.95
N GLY A 21 -18.41 7.46 -14.68
CA GLY A 21 -18.37 8.58 -13.74
C GLY A 21 -18.22 8.08 -12.30
N GLY A 22 -17.06 7.54 -11.96
CA GLY A 22 -16.57 7.39 -10.59
C GLY A 22 -15.80 8.64 -10.20
N SER A 23 -15.81 8.98 -8.92
CA SER A 23 -15.00 10.09 -8.42
C SER A 23 -13.53 9.66 -8.29
N ASP A 24 -12.60 10.61 -8.16
CA ASP A 24 -11.17 10.29 -8.02
C ASP A 24 -10.93 9.39 -6.79
N GLN A 25 -11.74 9.53 -5.74
CA GLN A 25 -11.74 8.66 -4.56
C GLN A 25 -12.07 7.20 -4.89
N ASP A 26 -13.01 6.94 -5.80
CA ASP A 26 -13.33 5.59 -6.24
C ASP A 26 -12.13 4.96 -6.98
N GLU A 27 -11.43 5.77 -7.79
CA GLU A 27 -10.23 5.32 -8.49
C GLU A 27 -9.08 5.03 -7.52
N VAL A 28 -8.88 5.91 -6.53
CA VAL A 28 -7.91 5.68 -5.43
C VAL A 28 -8.23 4.38 -4.71
N ALA A 29 -9.50 4.14 -4.33
CA ALA A 29 -9.91 2.92 -3.65
C ALA A 29 -9.61 1.67 -4.49
N LEU A 30 -9.94 1.71 -5.78
CA LEU A 30 -9.68 0.60 -6.70
C LEU A 30 -8.18 0.33 -6.86
N ARG A 31 -7.36 1.38 -6.95
CA ARG A 31 -5.89 1.25 -7.03
C ARG A 31 -5.32 0.60 -5.78
N LEU A 32 -5.73 1.06 -4.60
CA LEU A 32 -5.28 0.50 -3.32
C LEU A 32 -5.68 -0.98 -3.15
N ILE A 33 -6.91 -1.35 -3.55
CA ILE A 33 -7.36 -2.76 -3.53
C ILE A 33 -6.54 -3.61 -4.50
N ALA A 34 -6.23 -3.08 -5.69
CA ALA A 34 -5.41 -3.78 -6.68
C ALA A 34 -3.98 -3.99 -6.18
N GLU A 35 -3.41 -2.98 -5.52
CA GLU A 35 -2.07 -3.01 -4.95
C GLU A 35 -1.98 -4.02 -3.79
N ALA A 36 -2.90 -3.96 -2.83
CA ALA A 36 -2.98 -4.94 -1.76
C ALA A 36 -3.02 -6.38 -2.31
N ARG A 37 -3.80 -6.63 -3.38
CA ARG A 37 -3.85 -7.95 -4.04
C ARG A 37 -2.54 -8.32 -4.73
N ARG A 38 -1.83 -7.35 -5.32
CA ARG A 38 -0.51 -7.56 -5.94
C ARG A 38 0.50 -8.03 -4.89
N ASP A 39 0.39 -7.49 -3.69
CA ASP A 39 1.25 -7.80 -2.55
C ASP A 39 0.79 -9.03 -1.75
N GLY A 40 -0.26 -9.73 -2.21
CA GLY A 40 -0.80 -10.91 -1.55
C GLY A 40 -1.63 -10.62 -0.31
N LEU A 41 -1.94 -9.35 -0.05
CA LEU A 41 -2.75 -8.89 1.07
C LEU A 41 -4.24 -8.92 0.70
N ASN A 42 -5.08 -9.27 1.69
CA ASN A 42 -6.53 -9.21 1.56
C ASN A 42 -7.05 -7.92 2.18
N ALA A 43 -7.48 -6.97 1.35
CA ALA A 43 -8.14 -5.75 1.80
C ALA A 43 -9.67 -5.89 1.77
N ASP A 44 -10.34 -5.40 2.82
CA ASP A 44 -11.79 -5.17 2.85
C ASP A 44 -12.12 -4.02 1.89
N GLU A 45 -12.67 -4.36 0.73
CA GLU A 45 -12.99 -3.38 -0.32
C GLU A 45 -13.95 -2.28 0.15
N ASP A 46 -14.91 -2.62 1.02
CA ASP A 46 -15.92 -1.66 1.48
C ASP A 46 -15.29 -0.70 2.50
N CYS A 47 -14.40 -1.20 3.35
CA CYS A 47 -13.56 -0.37 4.22
C CYS A 47 -12.67 0.58 3.40
N VAL A 48 -11.95 0.06 2.40
CA VAL A 48 -11.04 0.89 1.57
C VAL A 48 -11.83 1.99 0.86
N LYS A 49 -13.01 1.69 0.32
CA LYS A 49 -13.89 2.68 -0.31
C LYS A 49 -14.40 3.72 0.69
N ASP A 50 -14.78 3.33 1.90
CA ASP A 50 -15.21 4.28 2.94
C ASP A 50 -14.08 5.22 3.38
N VAL A 51 -12.86 4.70 3.49
CA VAL A 51 -11.67 5.51 3.83
C VAL A 51 -11.31 6.44 2.68
N ALA A 52 -11.16 5.92 1.45
CA ALA A 52 -10.84 6.73 0.28
C ALA A 52 -11.90 7.80 0.00
N GLY A 53 -13.18 7.49 0.24
CA GLY A 53 -14.29 8.44 0.12
C GLY A 53 -14.23 9.65 1.07
N LYS A 54 -13.33 9.64 2.07
CA LYS A 54 -13.07 10.78 2.97
C LYS A 54 -11.99 11.71 2.43
N LEU A 55 -11.24 11.31 1.41
CA LEU A 55 -10.25 12.18 0.76
C LEU A 55 -10.93 13.35 0.06
N SER A 56 -10.32 14.52 0.15
CA SER A 56 -10.69 15.65 -0.69
C SER A 56 -10.37 15.35 -2.16
N ASP A 57 -11.07 15.99 -3.10
CA ASP A 57 -10.79 15.81 -4.54
C ASP A 57 -9.30 16.14 -4.86
N ASP A 58 -8.75 17.18 -4.23
CA ASP A 58 -7.33 17.58 -4.40
C ASP A 58 -6.35 16.53 -3.86
N ASP A 59 -6.64 15.92 -2.71
CA ASP A 59 -5.80 14.85 -2.16
C ASP A 59 -5.93 13.56 -2.97
N ALA A 60 -7.13 13.23 -3.44
CA ALA A 60 -7.34 12.08 -4.31
C ALA A 60 -6.58 12.22 -5.64
N GLU A 61 -6.62 13.40 -6.27
CA GLU A 61 -5.84 13.68 -7.49
C GLU A 61 -4.33 13.52 -7.25
N LYS A 62 -3.82 13.98 -6.11
CA LYS A 62 -2.40 13.82 -5.74
C LYS A 62 -2.01 12.36 -5.55
N VAL A 63 -2.83 11.57 -4.85
CA VAL A 63 -2.59 10.13 -4.69
C VAL A 63 -2.60 9.42 -6.05
N LEU A 64 -3.53 9.76 -6.94
CA LEU A 64 -3.56 9.18 -8.29
C LEU A 64 -2.35 9.58 -9.15
N ALA A 65 -1.78 10.77 -8.90
CA ALA A 65 -0.61 11.25 -9.61
C ALA A 65 0.70 10.54 -9.20
N LEU A 66 0.72 9.85 -8.05
CA LEU A 66 1.87 9.05 -7.63
C LEU A 66 2.07 7.85 -8.56
N GLY A 67 3.32 7.54 -8.90
CA GLY A 67 3.73 6.27 -9.48
C GLY A 67 3.64 5.12 -8.48
N ASP A 68 3.81 3.89 -8.96
CA ASP A 68 3.77 2.68 -8.11
C ASP A 68 4.98 2.57 -7.17
N ASP A 69 6.04 3.36 -7.42
CA ASP A 69 7.27 3.40 -6.63
C ASP A 69 7.42 4.72 -5.83
N ASP A 70 6.43 5.61 -5.87
CA ASP A 70 6.50 6.92 -5.20
C ASP A 70 5.95 6.84 -3.77
N ASP A 71 6.66 7.44 -2.82
CA ASP A 71 6.24 7.49 -1.41
C ASP A 71 5.05 8.45 -1.23
N ILE A 72 4.06 8.04 -0.44
CA ILE A 72 2.87 8.86 -0.19
C ILE A 72 3.17 10.17 0.56
N ASP A 73 4.29 10.21 1.29
CA ASP A 73 4.81 11.40 1.96
C ASP A 73 5.19 12.49 0.95
N ASP A 74 5.62 12.12 -0.25
CA ASP A 74 6.05 13.04 -1.31
C ASP A 74 4.88 13.60 -2.13
N ALA A 75 3.67 13.06 -1.95
CA ALA A 75 2.48 13.46 -2.70
C ALA A 75 1.98 14.88 -2.38
N GLY A 76 2.43 15.46 -1.26
CA GLY A 76 1.99 16.77 -0.82
C GLY A 76 0.51 16.81 -0.40
N LEU A 77 0.04 15.73 0.25
CA LEU A 77 -1.31 15.65 0.81
C LEU A 77 -1.52 16.70 1.89
N SER A 78 -2.78 17.09 2.09
CA SER A 78 -3.19 17.78 3.30
C SER A 78 -2.95 16.90 4.55
N GLU A 79 -2.94 17.50 5.73
CA GLU A 79 -2.80 16.75 6.99
C GLU A 79 -3.95 15.75 7.17
N GLU A 80 -5.18 16.16 6.84
CA GLU A 80 -6.35 15.29 6.83
C GLU A 80 -6.28 14.20 5.75
N GLY A 81 -5.79 14.54 4.56
CA GLY A 81 -5.59 13.60 3.45
C GLY A 81 -4.58 12.52 3.80
N PHE A 82 -3.47 12.92 4.42
CA PHE A 82 -2.44 12.00 4.90
C PHE A 82 -2.98 11.05 5.98
N SER A 83 -3.66 11.58 7.00
CA SER A 83 -4.27 10.77 8.05
C SER A 83 -5.32 9.81 7.49
N THR A 84 -6.08 10.23 6.48
CA THR A 84 -7.06 9.40 5.79
C THR A 84 -6.38 8.28 4.99
N ALA A 85 -5.30 8.58 4.26
CA ALA A 85 -4.55 7.59 3.50
C ALA A 85 -3.95 6.50 4.40
N LEU A 86 -3.38 6.86 5.56
CA LEU A 86 -2.92 5.88 6.55
C LEU A 86 -4.05 5.01 7.11
N GLY A 87 -5.28 5.54 7.13
CA GLY A 87 -6.47 4.79 7.55
C GLY A 87 -6.74 3.53 6.72
N VAL A 88 -6.22 3.46 5.48
CA VAL A 88 -6.37 2.29 4.58
C VAL A 88 -5.68 1.06 5.16
N LEU A 89 -4.61 1.22 5.95
CA LEU A 89 -3.93 0.09 6.60
C LEU A 89 -4.86 -0.71 7.51
N ASN A 90 -5.88 -0.06 8.10
CA ASN A 90 -6.89 -0.74 8.92
C ASN A 90 -7.87 -1.59 8.12
N CYS A 91 -7.91 -1.40 6.79
CA CYS A 91 -8.77 -2.18 5.91
C CYS A 91 -8.09 -3.46 5.42
N VAL A 92 -6.81 -3.65 5.71
CA VAL A 92 -6.06 -4.85 5.31
C VAL A 92 -6.08 -5.87 6.45
N ASP A 93 -6.31 -7.14 6.10
CA ASP A 93 -6.25 -8.25 7.05
C ASP A 93 -4.81 -8.40 7.57
N THR A 94 -4.65 -8.27 8.88
CA THR A 94 -3.37 -8.39 9.57
C THR A 94 -2.72 -9.75 9.38
N SER A 95 -3.50 -10.80 9.14
CA SER A 95 -2.95 -12.12 8.82
C SER A 95 -2.14 -12.14 7.52
N GLY A 96 -2.49 -11.31 6.53
CA GLY A 96 -1.74 -11.16 5.29
C GLY A 96 -0.37 -10.52 5.50
N PHE A 97 -0.30 -9.48 6.36
CA PHE A 97 0.97 -8.86 6.74
C PHE A 97 1.90 -9.83 7.47
N VAL A 98 1.33 -10.65 8.37
CA VAL A 98 2.09 -11.67 9.09
C VAL A 98 2.63 -12.74 8.14
N ASP A 99 1.83 -13.18 7.18
CA ASP A 99 2.26 -14.16 6.19
C ASP A 99 3.41 -13.61 5.32
N GLN A 100 3.34 -12.34 4.90
CA GLN A 100 4.41 -11.66 4.16
C GLN A 100 5.68 -11.53 5.00
N ALA A 101 5.58 -11.09 6.26
CA ALA A 101 6.71 -10.99 7.17
C ALA A 101 7.39 -12.35 7.39
N ILE A 102 6.60 -13.43 7.54
CA ILE A 102 7.12 -14.81 7.63
C ILE A 102 7.82 -15.22 6.34
N GLU A 103 7.29 -14.87 5.18
CA GLU A 103 7.92 -15.17 3.89
C GLU A 103 9.24 -14.42 3.70
N GLU A 104 9.30 -13.15 4.09
CA GLU A 104 10.54 -12.36 4.09
C GLU A 104 11.58 -12.96 5.03
N LEU A 105 11.20 -13.30 6.27
CA LEU A 105 12.08 -13.97 7.23
C LEU A 105 12.60 -15.30 6.68
N ARG A 106 11.77 -16.11 6.01
CA ARG A 106 12.22 -17.33 5.31
C ARG A 106 13.25 -17.02 4.23
N ASN A 107 13.07 -15.94 3.48
CA ASN A 107 13.98 -15.51 2.42
C ASN A 107 15.33 -14.99 2.94
N THR A 108 15.40 -14.51 4.19
CA THR A 108 16.68 -14.15 4.84
C THR A 108 17.56 -15.38 5.13
N GLY A 109 16.97 -16.57 5.22
CA GLY A 109 17.66 -17.81 5.58
C GLY A 109 17.91 -18.00 7.08
N VAL A 110 17.44 -17.07 7.91
CA VAL A 110 17.50 -17.17 9.37
C VAL A 110 16.49 -18.20 9.86
N ALA A 111 16.87 -19.00 10.86
CA ALA A 111 15.94 -19.91 11.52
C ALA A 111 15.07 -19.14 12.52
N PHE A 112 13.76 -19.32 12.44
CA PHE A 112 12.80 -18.68 13.34
C PHE A 112 11.59 -19.59 13.58
N ASP A 113 10.85 -19.32 14.65
CA ASP A 113 9.59 -19.99 14.97
C ASP A 113 8.41 -19.22 14.36
N GLU A 114 7.79 -19.81 13.33
CA GLU A 114 6.65 -19.20 12.63
C GLU A 114 5.44 -18.97 13.54
N GLN A 115 5.19 -19.87 14.50
CA GLN A 115 4.07 -19.71 15.42
C GLN A 115 4.36 -18.58 16.40
N CYS A 116 5.59 -18.46 16.87
CA CYS A 116 6.02 -17.30 17.67
C CYS A 116 5.79 -15.98 16.92
N VAL A 117 6.17 -15.91 15.64
CA VAL A 117 5.93 -14.69 14.84
C VAL A 117 4.44 -14.39 14.74
N ARG A 118 3.60 -15.39 14.48
CA ARG A 118 2.14 -15.20 14.45
C ARG A 118 1.59 -14.71 15.79
N ASP A 119 2.07 -15.26 16.89
CA ASP A 119 1.65 -14.88 18.23
C ASP A 119 2.14 -13.46 18.60
N ALA A 120 3.32 -13.05 18.11
CA ALA A 120 3.86 -11.70 18.30
C ALA A 120 3.05 -10.62 17.56
N PHE A 121 2.44 -10.98 16.43
CA PHE A 121 1.54 -10.11 15.70
C PHE A 121 0.06 -10.23 16.10
N ASP A 122 -0.29 -11.21 16.94
CA ASP A 122 -1.67 -11.39 17.41
C ASP A 122 -2.09 -10.22 18.32
N GLY A 123 -3.21 -9.60 17.99
CA GLY A 123 -3.73 -8.46 18.75
C GLY A 123 -2.95 -7.15 18.58
N VAL A 124 -2.01 -7.07 17.63
CA VAL A 124 -1.34 -5.81 17.29
C VAL A 124 -2.32 -4.86 16.61
N ASP A 125 -2.31 -3.62 17.11
CA ASP A 125 -3.05 -2.53 16.52
C ASP A 125 -2.18 -1.81 15.48
N PHE A 126 -2.32 -2.20 14.22
CA PHE A 126 -1.56 -1.62 13.11
C PHE A 126 -1.94 -0.17 12.83
N SER A 127 -3.00 0.36 13.44
CA SER A 127 -3.28 1.81 13.40
C SER A 127 -2.23 2.65 14.13
N GLN A 128 -1.40 2.01 14.96
CA GLN A 128 -0.29 2.66 15.67
C GLN A 128 1.02 2.66 14.88
N PHE A 129 1.06 2.04 13.68
CA PHE A 129 2.18 2.25 12.78
C PHE A 129 2.27 3.73 12.45
N THR A 130 3.41 4.30 12.78
CA THR A 130 3.68 5.69 12.42
C THR A 130 4.09 5.76 10.96
N ALA A 131 3.90 6.94 10.37
CA ALA A 131 4.39 7.26 9.03
C ALA A 131 5.88 6.92 8.82
N ASP A 132 6.67 6.88 9.90
CA ASP A 132 8.09 6.56 9.86
C ASP A 132 8.40 5.06 9.68
N GLY A 133 7.37 4.21 9.48
CA GLY A 133 7.53 2.77 9.33
C GLY A 133 7.97 2.05 10.61
N GLN A 134 7.85 2.70 11.77
CA GLN A 134 8.22 2.10 13.04
C GLN A 134 7.16 1.10 13.49
N LEU A 135 7.62 -0.12 13.77
CA LEU A 135 6.80 -1.14 14.41
C LEU A 135 6.36 -0.62 15.80
N PRO A 136 5.17 -1.02 16.30
CA PRO A 136 4.74 -0.68 17.64
C PRO A 136 5.79 -1.05 18.70
N ASP A 137 5.91 -0.23 19.75
CA ASP A 137 6.88 -0.43 20.83
C ASP A 137 6.83 -1.87 21.38
N GLY A 138 7.98 -2.56 21.36
CA GLY A 138 8.13 -3.94 21.85
C GLY A 138 7.83 -5.03 20.82
N MET A 139 7.34 -4.69 19.62
CA MET A 139 7.20 -5.66 18.53
C MET A 139 8.57 -6.15 18.04
N GLU A 140 9.55 -5.27 17.89
CA GLU A 140 10.91 -5.66 17.50
C GLU A 140 11.49 -6.68 18.49
N ASP A 141 11.38 -6.42 19.80
CA ASP A 141 11.84 -7.35 20.83
C ASP A 141 11.13 -8.71 20.76
N SER A 142 9.81 -8.69 20.54
CA SER A 142 9.02 -9.92 20.40
C SER A 142 9.44 -10.74 19.16
N LEU A 143 9.73 -10.06 18.04
CA LEU A 143 10.22 -10.72 16.82
C LEU A 143 11.65 -11.26 17.00
N PHE A 144 12.51 -10.55 17.72
CA PHE A 144 13.85 -11.05 18.07
C PHE A 144 13.79 -12.31 18.93
N GLU A 145 12.80 -12.44 19.82
CA GLU A 145 12.59 -13.67 20.60
C GLU A 145 12.16 -14.87 19.73
N CYS A 146 11.54 -14.62 18.58
CA CYS A 146 11.13 -15.66 17.64
C CYS A 146 12.27 -16.17 16.76
N VAL A 147 13.39 -15.44 16.68
CA VAL A 147 14.57 -15.84 15.91
C VAL A 147 15.47 -16.74 16.76
N ASP A 148 15.80 -17.93 16.24
CA ASP A 148 16.72 -18.84 16.93
C ASP A 148 18.19 -18.43 16.69
N LEU A 149 18.66 -17.49 17.52
CA LEU A 149 20.06 -17.04 17.52
C LEU A 149 21.04 -18.12 18.02
N THR A 150 20.57 -19.26 18.53
CA THR A 150 21.46 -20.35 18.99
C THR A 150 22.01 -21.18 17.82
N ALA A 151 21.40 -21.07 16.63
CA ALA A 151 21.89 -21.71 15.42
C ALA A 151 23.18 -21.07 14.85
N GLU A 152 23.42 -19.77 15.06
CA GLU A 152 24.58 -19.06 14.50
C GLU A 152 25.86 -19.12 15.36
N LEU A 153 25.76 -19.42 16.65
CA LEU A 153 26.94 -19.54 17.54
C LEU A 153 27.52 -20.96 17.60
N GLY A 154 27.00 -21.87 16.76
CA GLY A 154 27.31 -23.29 16.76
C GLY A 154 28.01 -23.83 15.51
N SER A 155 28.82 -23.03 14.80
CA SER A 155 29.71 -23.52 13.72
C SER A 155 31.11 -22.92 13.78
#